data_AF-A0A380FKI0-F1
#
_entry.id   AF-A0A380FKI0-F1
#
_cell.length_a   1.000
_cell.length_b   1.000
_cell.length_c   1.000
_cell.angle_alpha   90.00
_cell.angle_beta   90.00
_cell.angle_gamma   90.00
#
_symmetry.space_group_name_H-M   'P 1'
#
loop_
_entity.id
_entity.type
_entity.pdbx_description
1 polymer ?
#
loop_
_entity_poly.entity_id
_entity_poly.type
_entity_poly.pdbx_seq_one_letter_code
_entity_poly.pdbx_strand_id
1 'polypeptide(L)'
;MALLMFNDIGKLNINQNIDQSTIQNQHKNPYEEKLAYGIVLADSVKLDSMQNTAAKTVAKYGFVTITGENTKYYRVVVDNKNYRIAKNKLRYFDPAGLFESHSF
;
A
#
# COMPACT_ATOMS: atom_id res chain seq x y z
N MET A 1 35.95 -6.84 47.80
CA MET A 1 34.96 -7.07 46.72
C MET A 1 33.51 -6.89 47.22
N ALA A 2 33.22 -5.84 48.00
CA ALA A 2 31.85 -5.55 48.44
C ALA A 2 31.40 -4.10 48.17
N LEU A 3 32.32 -3.23 47.70
CA LEU A 3 32.02 -1.82 47.46
C LEU A 3 31.30 -1.54 46.13
N LEU A 4 31.26 -2.53 45.22
CA LEU A 4 30.69 -2.39 43.87
C LEU A 4 29.23 -2.86 43.78
N MET A 5 28.65 -3.40 44.86
CA MET A 5 27.24 -3.83 44.89
C MET A 5 26.28 -2.71 45.34
N PHE A 6 26.80 -1.57 45.83
CA PHE A 6 25.99 -0.45 46.34
C PHE A 6 25.88 0.74 45.37
N ASN A 7 26.61 0.70 44.27
CA ASN A 7 26.41 1.65 43.19
C ASN A 7 25.81 0.85 42.04
N ASP A 8 24.62 1.23 41.58
CA ASP A 8 23.87 0.68 40.45
C ASP A 8 24.62 0.76 39.08
N ILE A 9 25.97 0.80 39.07
CA ILE A 9 26.88 0.88 37.90
C ILE A 9 26.77 -0.37 37.00
N GLY A 10 26.03 -1.40 37.42
CA GLY A 10 25.80 -2.62 36.65
C GLY A 10 24.43 -2.72 35.96
N LYS A 11 23.51 -1.76 36.16
CA LYS A 11 22.24 -1.76 35.43
C LYS A 11 22.41 -1.07 34.10
N LEU A 12 22.73 -1.85 33.08
CA LEU A 12 22.40 -1.47 31.71
C LEU A 12 20.88 -1.32 31.65
N ASN A 13 20.42 -0.09 31.61
CA ASN A 13 19.03 0.23 31.31
C ASN A 13 18.84 -0.17 29.84
N ILE A 14 18.48 -1.43 29.61
CA ILE A 14 17.97 -1.88 28.32
C ILE A 14 16.63 -1.18 28.23
N ASN A 15 16.66 0.05 27.69
CA ASN A 15 15.46 0.78 27.33
C ASN A 15 14.58 -0.24 26.60
N GLN A 16 13.39 -0.48 27.15
CA GLN A 16 12.39 -1.33 26.52
C GLN A 16 12.40 -1.00 25.04
N ASN A 17 12.50 -2.02 24.19
CA ASN A 17 12.60 -1.87 22.75
C ASN A 17 11.29 -1.22 22.23
N ILE A 18 11.23 0.11 22.34
CA ILE A 18 10.10 0.95 21.93
C ILE A 18 9.93 0.83 20.41
N ASP A 19 11.02 0.59 19.68
CA ASP A 19 10.98 0.40 18.24
C ASP A 19 10.24 -0.89 17.85
N GLN A 20 10.46 -1.98 18.57
CA GLN A 20 9.82 -3.26 18.27
C GLN A 20 8.33 -3.26 18.63
N SER A 21 7.92 -2.59 19.72
CA SER A 21 6.51 -2.38 20.02
C SER A 21 5.86 -1.41 19.02
N THR A 22 6.59 -0.44 18.47
CA THR A 22 6.08 0.47 17.43
C THR A 22 5.95 -0.22 16.07
N ILE A 23 6.86 -1.14 15.71
CA ILE A 23 6.80 -1.95 14.49
C ILE A 23 5.69 -3.00 14.58
N GLN A 24 5.53 -3.68 15.72
CA GLN A 24 4.50 -4.70 15.91
C GLN A 24 3.08 -4.12 16.07
N ASN A 25 2.93 -2.91 16.61
CA ASN A 25 1.63 -2.26 16.79
C ASN A 25 1.20 -1.35 15.63
N GLN A 26 1.95 -1.31 14.53
CA GLN A 26 1.44 -0.69 13.31
C GLN A 26 0.32 -1.57 12.72
N HIS A 27 -0.90 -1.30 13.13
CA HIS A 27 -2.16 -1.60 12.41
C HIS A 27 -2.21 -0.89 11.03
N LYS A 28 -1.07 -0.69 10.37
CA LYS A 28 -1.03 -0.19 9.01
C LYS A 28 -1.24 -1.38 8.12
N ASN A 29 -2.44 -1.48 7.56
CA ASN A 29 -2.76 -2.33 6.42
C ASN A 29 -1.83 -1.95 5.25
N PRO A 30 -0.66 -2.60 5.12
CA PRO A 30 0.37 -2.16 4.21
C PRO A 30 -0.04 -2.55 2.79
N TYR A 31 0.55 -1.90 1.80
CA TYR A 31 0.37 -2.36 0.42
C TYR A 31 1.29 -3.54 0.18
N GLU A 32 0.70 -4.63 -0.29
CA GLU A 32 1.40 -5.73 -0.93
C GLU A 32 1.80 -5.28 -2.34
N GLU A 33 3.05 -5.55 -2.71
CA GLU A 33 3.58 -5.25 -4.04
C GLU A 33 2.92 -6.17 -5.09
N LYS A 34 2.39 -5.58 -6.17
CA LYS A 34 1.67 -6.31 -7.23
C LYS A 34 1.89 -5.60 -8.56
N LEU A 35 1.80 -6.31 -9.68
CA LEU A 35 1.76 -5.72 -11.02
C LEU A 35 0.57 -6.28 -11.79
N ALA A 36 -0.44 -5.45 -12.02
CA ALA A 36 -1.66 -5.79 -12.75
C ALA A 36 -2.25 -4.54 -13.39
N TYR A 37 -3.43 -4.68 -14.01
CA TYR A 37 -4.14 -3.54 -14.57
C TYR A 37 -5.54 -3.40 -13.98
N GLY A 38 -6.10 -2.21 -14.16
CA GLY A 38 -7.49 -1.97 -13.87
C GLY A 38 -8.15 -1.07 -14.90
N ILE A 39 -9.41 -1.37 -15.17
CA ILE A 39 -10.24 -0.66 -16.15
C ILE A 39 -11.32 0.11 -15.40
N VAL A 40 -11.46 1.39 -15.71
CA VAL A 40 -12.53 2.24 -15.18
C VAL A 40 -13.82 2.00 -15.98
N LEU A 41 -14.82 1.33 -15.39
CA LEU A 41 -16.09 1.07 -16.08
C LEU A 41 -17.17 2.12 -15.80
N ALA A 42 -17.04 2.88 -14.70
CA ALA A 42 -17.93 4.00 -14.37
C ALA A 42 -17.60 5.24 -15.21
N ASP A 43 -18.50 6.23 -15.25
CA ASP A 43 -18.34 7.43 -16.08
C ASP A 43 -17.04 8.20 -15.79
N SER A 44 -16.66 8.28 -14.51
CA SER A 44 -15.34 8.71 -14.10
C SER A 44 -15.03 8.23 -12.68
N VAL A 45 -13.74 8.19 -12.34
CA VAL A 45 -13.26 7.90 -10.97
C VAL A 45 -12.21 8.92 -10.56
N LYS A 46 -12.27 9.32 -9.29
CA LYS A 46 -11.27 10.18 -8.67
C LYS A 46 -10.18 9.31 -8.05
N LEU A 47 -8.94 9.62 -8.37
CA LEU A 47 -7.73 9.04 -7.81
C LEU A 47 -7.21 9.94 -6.69
N ASP A 48 -7.12 9.39 -5.49
CA ASP A 48 -6.57 10.10 -4.34
C ASP A 48 -5.05 10.08 -4.41
N SER A 49 -4.41 11.25 -4.38
CA SER A 49 -2.96 11.33 -4.34
C SER A 49 -2.41 10.70 -3.06
N MET A 50 -1.37 9.87 -3.20
CA MET A 50 -0.63 9.35 -2.04
C MET A 50 0.53 10.26 -1.61
N GLN A 51 0.87 11.27 -2.42
CA GLN A 51 2.09 12.08 -2.27
C GLN A 51 1.77 13.58 -2.37
N ASN A 52 0.89 14.10 -1.50
CA ASN A 52 0.55 15.54 -1.41
C ASN A 52 0.31 16.31 -2.74
N THR A 53 0.02 15.59 -3.83
CA THR A 53 -0.33 16.12 -5.15
C THR A 53 -1.83 16.30 -5.27
N ALA A 54 -2.25 17.09 -6.27
CA ALA A 54 -3.66 17.19 -6.62
C ALA A 54 -4.24 15.81 -7.00
N ALA A 55 -5.49 15.57 -6.60
CA ALA A 55 -6.23 14.41 -7.06
C ALA A 55 -6.38 14.44 -8.59
N LYS A 56 -6.37 13.27 -9.23
CA LYS A 56 -6.53 13.11 -10.68
C LYS A 56 -7.87 12.44 -10.95
N THR A 57 -8.58 12.86 -11.98
CA THR A 57 -9.79 12.17 -12.44
C THR A 57 -9.45 11.35 -13.68
N VAL A 58 -9.89 10.10 -13.70
CA VAL A 58 -9.79 9.20 -14.86
C VAL A 58 -11.19 8.99 -15.41
N ALA A 59 -11.35 9.21 -16.72
CA ALA A 59 -12.63 9.03 -17.41
C ALA A 59 -12.97 7.55 -17.60
N LYS A 60 -14.22 7.28 -18.00
CA LYS A 60 -14.69 5.96 -18.41
C LYS A 60 -13.75 5.31 -19.43
N TYR A 61 -13.53 4.02 -19.27
CA TYR A 61 -12.60 3.19 -20.03
C TYR A 61 -11.12 3.57 -19.91
N GLY A 62 -10.78 4.46 -18.98
CA GLY A 62 -9.38 4.69 -18.62
C GLY A 62 -8.74 3.41 -18.09
N PHE A 63 -7.50 3.19 -18.52
CA PHE A 63 -6.69 2.04 -18.14
C PHE A 63 -5.59 2.51 -17.18
N VAL A 64 -5.44 1.83 -16.04
CA VAL A 64 -4.46 2.19 -15.02
C VAL A 64 -3.61 0.99 -14.63
N THR A 65 -2.34 1.24 -14.34
CA THR A 65 -1.40 0.22 -13.84
C THR A 65 -1.52 0.14 -12.32
N ILE A 66 -1.84 -1.06 -11.82
CA ILE A 66 -1.86 -1.37 -10.39
C ILE A 66 -0.47 -1.82 -9.98
N THR A 67 0.13 -1.11 -9.01
CA THR A 67 1.46 -1.42 -8.46
C THR A 67 1.41 -1.94 -7.03
N GLY A 68 0.23 -2.01 -6.41
CA GLY A 68 0.09 -2.60 -5.10
C GLY A 68 -1.36 -2.72 -4.65
N GLU A 69 -1.58 -3.52 -3.62
CA GLU A 69 -2.91 -3.82 -3.10
C GLU A 69 -2.89 -3.87 -1.57
N ASN A 70 -3.90 -3.32 -0.92
CA ASN A 70 -4.17 -3.59 0.50
C ASN A 70 -5.62 -4.04 0.66
N THR A 71 -6.17 -4.24 1.87
CA THR A 71 -7.54 -4.77 2.00
C THR A 71 -8.61 -3.94 1.27
N LYS A 72 -8.48 -2.59 1.22
CA LYS A 72 -9.55 -1.69 0.73
C LYS A 72 -9.22 -0.98 -0.58
N TYR A 73 -7.95 -0.85 -0.92
CA TYR A 73 -7.46 0.02 -1.98
C TYR A 73 -6.46 -0.67 -2.89
N TYR A 74 -6.43 -0.23 -4.14
CA TYR A 74 -5.30 -0.43 -5.05
C TYR A 74 -4.41 0.81 -5.01
N ARG A 75 -3.09 0.60 -5.05
CA ARG A 75 -2.10 1.60 -5.41
C ARG A 75 -1.92 1.54 -6.92
N VAL A 76 -2.12 2.67 -7.58
CA VAL A 76 -2.03 2.79 -9.03
C VAL A 76 -1.03 3.86 -9.42
N VAL A 77 -0.38 3.68 -10.56
CA VAL A 77 0.52 4.66 -11.15
C VAL A 77 -0.10 5.26 -12.40
N VAL A 78 -0.15 6.59 -12.44
CA VAL A 78 -0.56 7.38 -13.62
C VAL A 78 0.43 8.51 -13.77
N ASP A 79 0.98 8.70 -14.98
CA ASP A 79 2.01 9.73 -15.26
C ASP A 79 3.17 9.71 -14.24
N ASN A 80 3.66 8.51 -13.90
CA ASN A 80 4.72 8.24 -12.91
C ASN A 80 4.41 8.71 -11.47
N LYS A 81 3.15 9.00 -11.14
CA LYS A 81 2.72 9.40 -9.79
C LYS A 81 1.86 8.32 -9.15
N ASN A 82 2.04 8.12 -7.84
CA ASN A 82 1.27 7.15 -7.08
C ASN A 82 -0.05 7.74 -6.58
N TYR A 83 -1.13 7.03 -6.89
CA TYR A 83 -2.46 7.30 -6.38
C TYR A 83 -3.03 6.06 -5.71
N ARG A 84 -4.07 6.27 -4.91
CA ARG A 84 -4.91 5.19 -4.37
C ARG A 84 -6.33 5.28 -4.94
N ILE A 85 -6.94 4.13 -5.14
CA ILE A 85 -8.34 4.01 -5.55
C ILE A 85 -8.99 2.83 -4.82
N ALA A 86 -10.25 2.98 -4.41
CA ALA A 86 -10.99 1.88 -3.78
C ALA A 86 -11.23 0.75 -4.78
N LYS A 87 -11.09 -0.52 -4.33
CA LYS A 87 -11.17 -1.69 -5.22
C LYS A 87 -12.48 -1.77 -6.01
N ASN A 88 -13.60 -1.40 -5.38
CA ASN A 88 -14.92 -1.43 -5.98
C ASN A 88 -15.15 -0.38 -7.09
N LYS A 89 -14.22 0.57 -7.28
CA LYS A 89 -14.28 1.59 -8.34
C LYS A 89 -13.53 1.17 -9.61
N LEU A 90 -12.86 0.03 -9.60
CA LEU A 90 -12.01 -0.42 -10.69
C LEU A 90 -12.30 -1.88 -11.02
N ARG A 91 -12.42 -2.20 -12.32
CA ARG A 91 -12.45 -3.60 -12.76
C ARG A 91 -11.02 -4.11 -12.81
N TYR A 92 -10.68 -4.99 -11.88
CA TYR A 92 -9.38 -5.66 -11.85
C TYR A 92 -9.19 -6.53 -13.10
N PHE A 93 -7.99 -6.46 -13.68
CA PHE A 93 -7.58 -7.29 -14.80
C PHE A 93 -6.15 -7.80 -14.57
N ASP A 94 -6.02 -9.12 -14.54
CA ASP A 94 -4.75 -9.82 -14.44
C ASP A 94 -4.44 -10.50 -15.77
N PRO A 95 -3.44 -10.02 -16.54
CA PRO A 95 -3.06 -10.63 -17.81
C PRO A 95 -2.57 -12.08 -17.68
N ALA A 96 -2.09 -12.48 -16.50
CA ALA A 96 -1.64 -13.84 -16.25
C ALA A 96 -2.79 -14.79 -15.87
N GLY A 97 -4.02 -14.27 -15.77
CA GLY A 97 -5.22 -15.07 -15.55
C GLY A 97 -5.54 -16.01 -16.70
N LEU A 98 -6.32 -17.05 -16.39
CA LEU A 98 -6.84 -17.97 -17.40
C LEU A 98 -8.15 -17.41 -17.97
N PHE A 99 -8.22 -17.28 -19.30
CA PHE A 99 -9.38 -16.78 -20.02
C PHE A 99 -9.69 -17.68 -21.22
N GLU A 100 -10.94 -17.65 -21.67
CA GLU A 100 -11.34 -18.33 -22.90
C GLU A 100 -10.72 -17.64 -24.12
N SER A 101 -10.39 -18.42 -25.16
CA SER A 101 -9.88 -17.92 -26.42
C SER A 101 -10.99 -17.93 -27.48
N HIS A 102 -11.19 -16.81 -28.16
CA HIS A 102 -12.18 -16.65 -29.23
C HIS A 102 -11.50 -15.99 -30.43
N SER A 103 -11.84 -16.40 -31.65
CA SER A 103 -11.41 -15.71 -32.87
C SER A 103 -12.23 -14.44 -33.09
N PHE A 104 -11.61 -13.39 -33.63
CA PHE A 104 -12.28 -12.12 -33.96
C PHE A 104 -13.24 -12.26 -35.15
#